data_AF-A0A026W3Y8-F1
#
_entry.id   AF-A0A026W3Y8-F1
#
_cell.length_a   1.000
_cell.length_b   1.000
_cell.length_c   1.000
_cell.angle_alpha   90.00
_cell.angle_beta   90.00
_cell.angle_gamma   90.00
#
_symmetry.space_group_name_H-M   'P 1'
#
loop_
_entity.id
_entity.type
_entity.pdbx_description
1 polymer ?
#
loop_
_entity_poly.entity_id
_entity_poly.type
_entity_poly.pdbx_seq_one_letter_code
_entity_poly.pdbx_strand_id
1 'polypeptide(L)'
;VAENSKTLMKTPKSTNIRSVAPGEYFHNGLRSEIMAFLQKSQIDVDLIEVQISIDGLPISNSSTNQLWSILGLVIPDLSNIFIIGCYFGSKKPYDCNEFLRDFVDEAQILVTEGLEYRGKHISVSIHSLIADTPAKSFLTATKGHTGCFSCAKCTTEGEYIDRKMCFPDINCPKRTNESFLQQRQIEHHTGSSILLDIPNLGMITDIPLDYMLGLHAWITCLDYILGLHWCGQKKFKFLVIRTLNVRLPTQLVNKISRSLIKIRTAIPAEFVRKPRELHFLSLWKATELRQFLLYTGEAPAPRPLAKRAVNERR
;
A
#
# COMPACT_ATOMS: atom_id res chain seq x y z
N VAL A 1 22.87 19.69 -34.86
CA VAL A 1 22.73 19.99 -33.42
C VAL A 1 21.72 19.01 -32.87
N ALA A 2 22.15 18.05 -32.04
CA ALA A 2 21.27 17.00 -31.55
C ALA A 2 20.25 17.59 -30.57
N GLU A 3 18.96 17.55 -30.91
CA GLU A 3 17.89 17.96 -30.03
C GLU A 3 17.78 16.96 -28.87
N ASN A 4 18.17 17.41 -27.68
CA ASN A 4 18.03 16.65 -26.45
C ASN A 4 16.53 16.51 -26.13
N SER A 5 16.08 15.38 -25.58
CA SER A 5 14.65 15.13 -25.26
C SER A 5 13.99 16.21 -24.39
N LYS A 6 14.80 16.94 -23.61
CA LYS A 6 14.42 18.11 -22.80
C LYS A 6 13.84 19.28 -23.62
N THR A 7 14.22 19.40 -24.90
CA THR A 7 13.78 20.46 -25.81
C THR A 7 12.44 20.14 -26.48
N LEU A 8 12.11 18.85 -26.59
CA LEU A 8 10.92 18.36 -27.30
C LEU A 8 9.62 18.55 -26.50
N MET A 9 9.71 18.51 -25.17
CA MET A 9 8.53 18.46 -24.28
C MET A 9 8.06 19.82 -23.73
N LYS A 10 8.60 20.96 -24.21
CA LYS A 10 8.31 22.32 -23.67
C LYS A 10 8.25 22.34 -22.13
N THR A 11 9.12 21.58 -21.47
CA THR A 11 9.06 21.43 -20.01
C THR A 11 9.29 22.79 -19.36
N PRO A 12 8.40 23.24 -18.44
CA PRO A 12 8.56 24.52 -17.76
C PRO A 12 9.96 24.64 -17.16
N LYS A 13 10.64 25.75 -17.46
CA LYS A 13 12.04 25.97 -17.04
C LYS A 13 12.17 26.43 -15.59
N SER A 14 11.07 26.86 -14.99
CA SER A 14 11.00 27.33 -13.61
C SER A 14 9.69 26.86 -13.01
N THR A 15 9.77 26.28 -11.83
CA THR A 15 8.62 25.86 -11.04
C THR A 15 8.88 26.25 -9.60
N ASN A 16 7.85 26.62 -8.84
CA ASN A 16 8.02 26.94 -7.43
C ASN A 16 8.34 25.64 -6.67
N ILE A 17 9.56 25.55 -6.17
CA ILE A 17 10.05 24.44 -5.37
C ILE A 17 10.26 24.96 -3.95
N ARG A 18 9.68 24.25 -2.98
CA ARG A 18 9.86 24.51 -1.54
C ARG A 18 10.90 23.55 -0.98
N SER A 19 11.75 24.02 -0.07
CA SER A 19 12.66 23.12 0.65
C SER A 19 11.88 22.33 1.71
N VAL A 20 12.05 21.00 1.70
CA VAL A 20 11.50 20.08 2.69
C VAL A 20 12.64 19.14 3.07
N ALA A 21 13.17 19.23 4.28
CA ALA A 21 14.41 18.51 4.58
C ALA A 21 14.24 16.98 4.47
N PRO A 22 15.21 16.25 3.88
CA PRO A 22 16.50 16.68 3.30
C PRO A 22 16.49 16.94 1.78
N GLY A 23 15.33 17.25 1.20
CA GLY A 23 15.15 17.44 -0.23
C GLY A 23 14.28 18.64 -0.57
N GLU A 24 13.51 18.47 -1.63
CA GLU A 24 12.75 19.51 -2.30
C GLU A 24 11.34 19.02 -2.61
N TYR A 25 10.37 19.91 -2.52
CA TYR A 25 8.97 19.64 -2.78
C TYR A 25 8.43 20.57 -3.86
N PHE A 26 7.73 19.97 -4.81
CA PHE A 26 6.96 20.66 -5.82
C PHE A 26 5.47 20.47 -5.54
N HIS A 27 4.72 21.57 -5.56
CA HIS A 27 3.27 21.56 -5.41
C HIS A 27 2.61 21.99 -6.72
N ASN A 28 1.75 21.14 -7.26
CA ASN A 28 0.96 21.43 -8.46
C ASN A 28 -0.44 21.96 -8.10
N GLY A 29 -1.04 21.41 -7.04
CA GLY A 29 -2.32 21.85 -6.50
C GLY A 29 -3.50 20.96 -6.89
N LEU A 30 -4.29 20.59 -5.90
CA LEU A 30 -5.53 19.84 -5.99
C LEU A 30 -6.61 20.64 -6.73
N ARG A 31 -6.77 21.93 -6.42
CA ARG A 31 -7.77 22.82 -7.05
C ARG A 31 -7.54 22.91 -8.55
N SER A 32 -6.29 23.15 -8.95
CA SER A 32 -5.88 23.27 -10.34
C SER A 32 -6.25 22.02 -11.14
N GLU A 33 -5.97 20.84 -10.59
CA GLU A 33 -6.24 19.56 -11.24
C GLU A 33 -7.74 19.22 -11.29
N ILE A 34 -8.50 19.50 -10.23
CA ILE A 34 -9.97 19.34 -10.26
C ILE A 34 -10.59 20.27 -11.32
N MET A 35 -10.13 21.52 -11.42
CA MET A 35 -10.61 22.45 -12.44
C MET A 35 -10.27 21.97 -13.86
N ALA A 36 -9.05 21.46 -14.08
CA ALA A 36 -8.65 20.87 -15.36
C ALA A 36 -9.50 19.64 -15.71
N PHE A 37 -9.81 18.80 -14.73
CA PHE A 37 -10.70 17.67 -14.88
C PHE A 37 -12.12 18.10 -15.29
N LEU A 38 -12.69 19.11 -14.62
CA LEU A 38 -14.02 19.65 -14.95
C LEU A 38 -14.09 20.27 -16.35
N GLN A 39 -13.01 20.94 -16.78
CA GLN A 39 -12.91 21.50 -18.13
C GLN A 39 -12.88 20.41 -19.21
N LYS A 40 -12.12 19.34 -18.96
CA LYS A 40 -11.95 18.24 -19.90
C LYS A 40 -13.18 17.34 -19.98
N SER A 41 -13.76 17.01 -18.83
CA SER A 41 -14.88 16.07 -18.73
C SER A 41 -16.23 16.71 -19.11
N GLN A 42 -16.35 18.04 -18.95
CA GLN A 42 -17.59 18.80 -19.16
C GLN A 42 -18.79 18.24 -18.38
N ILE A 43 -18.52 17.57 -17.26
CA ILE A 43 -19.53 16.98 -16.39
C ILE A 43 -20.21 18.09 -15.58
N ASP A 44 -21.53 17.96 -15.40
CA ASP A 44 -22.32 18.77 -14.48
C ASP A 44 -22.60 17.95 -13.21
N VAL A 45 -21.94 18.29 -12.11
CA VAL A 45 -22.05 17.62 -10.80
C VAL A 45 -22.10 18.65 -9.68
N ASP A 46 -22.76 18.29 -8.57
CA ASP A 46 -22.80 19.08 -7.34
C ASP A 46 -21.70 18.69 -6.35
N LEU A 47 -21.12 17.49 -6.50
CA LEU A 47 -20.12 16.91 -5.62
C LEU A 47 -19.00 16.28 -6.45
N ILE A 48 -17.76 16.55 -6.05
CA ILE A 48 -16.55 15.88 -6.53
C ILE A 48 -15.91 15.16 -5.36
N GLU A 49 -15.78 13.85 -5.51
CA GLU A 49 -15.06 13.02 -4.56
C GLU A 49 -13.66 12.71 -5.10
N VAL A 50 -12.63 12.97 -4.28
CA VAL A 50 -11.25 12.72 -4.66
C VAL A 50 -10.65 11.63 -3.79
N GLN A 51 -10.05 10.64 -4.45
CA GLN A 51 -9.20 9.65 -3.80
C GLN A 51 -7.74 10.09 -3.92
N ILE A 52 -7.04 10.06 -2.78
CA ILE A 52 -5.65 10.48 -2.67
C ILE A 52 -4.79 9.23 -2.50
N SER A 53 -3.66 9.17 -3.21
CA SER A 53 -2.67 8.12 -3.06
C SER A 53 -1.31 8.73 -2.76
N ILE A 54 -0.67 8.28 -1.68
CA ILE A 54 0.63 8.77 -1.25
C ILE A 54 1.58 7.60 -1.04
N ASP A 55 2.66 7.56 -1.80
CA ASP A 55 3.65 6.49 -1.74
C ASP A 55 5.08 7.01 -1.99
N GLY A 56 6.05 6.30 -1.43
CA GLY A 56 7.48 6.51 -1.60
C GLY A 56 8.08 5.52 -2.60
N LEU A 57 8.60 6.03 -3.71
CA LEU A 57 9.18 5.25 -4.80
C LEU A 57 10.70 5.47 -4.89
N PRO A 58 11.51 4.40 -4.93
CA PRO A 58 12.93 4.55 -5.23
C PRO A 58 13.10 4.92 -6.70
N ILE A 59 13.88 5.97 -6.99
CA ILE A 59 14.04 6.49 -8.35
C ILE A 59 15.12 5.72 -9.12
N SER A 60 16.15 5.26 -8.43
CA SER A 60 17.17 4.40 -9.03
C SER A 60 17.65 3.33 -8.07
N ASN A 61 18.07 2.19 -8.62
CA ASN A 61 18.62 1.09 -7.85
C ASN A 61 20.03 1.40 -7.29
N SER A 62 20.67 2.47 -7.78
CA SER A 62 22.06 2.84 -7.50
C SER A 62 22.21 4.13 -6.69
N SER A 63 21.12 4.84 -6.39
CA SER A 63 21.11 6.03 -5.56
C SER A 63 20.18 5.85 -4.37
N THR A 64 20.40 6.61 -3.31
CA THR A 64 19.47 6.65 -2.17
C THR A 64 18.26 7.53 -2.44
N ASN A 65 18.16 8.14 -3.63
CA ASN A 65 17.12 9.12 -3.93
C ASN A 65 15.73 8.46 -3.98
N GLN A 66 14.78 9.15 -3.36
CA GLN A 66 13.39 8.73 -3.23
C GLN A 66 12.49 9.83 -3.77
N LEU A 67 11.43 9.40 -4.47
CA LEU A 67 10.31 10.22 -4.86
C LEU A 67 9.15 9.94 -3.92
N TRP A 68 8.51 10.96 -3.38
CA TRP A 68 7.26 10.80 -2.64
C TRP A 68 6.18 11.60 -3.36
N SER A 69 5.26 10.91 -4.02
CA SER A 69 4.21 11.55 -4.81
C SER A 69 2.90 11.60 -4.04
N ILE A 70 2.20 12.72 -4.12
CA ILE A 70 0.80 12.88 -3.74
C ILE A 70 0.01 12.88 -5.04
N LEU A 71 -0.75 11.82 -5.26
CA LEU A 71 -1.56 11.63 -6.46
C LEU A 71 -3.04 11.77 -6.11
N GLY A 72 -3.81 12.32 -7.03
CA GLY A 72 -5.26 12.43 -6.94
C GLY A 72 -5.95 11.69 -8.08
N LEU A 73 -7.18 11.28 -7.80
CA LEU A 73 -8.10 10.65 -8.74
C LEU A 73 -9.52 11.10 -8.41
N VAL A 74 -10.28 11.57 -9.40
CA VAL A 74 -11.70 11.91 -9.21
C VAL A 74 -12.55 10.66 -9.38
N ILE A 75 -13.40 10.35 -8.41
CA ILE A 75 -14.35 9.23 -8.47
C ILE A 75 -15.63 9.70 -9.18
N PRO A 76 -16.25 8.88 -10.06
CA PRO A 76 -15.91 7.50 -10.42
C PRO A 76 -14.96 7.37 -11.63
N ASP A 77 -14.40 8.47 -12.16
CA ASP A 77 -13.50 8.41 -13.31
C ASP A 77 -12.11 7.88 -12.93
N LEU A 78 -11.98 6.56 -12.95
CA LEU A 78 -10.73 5.85 -12.64
C LEU A 78 -9.65 6.02 -13.71
N SER A 79 -9.92 6.72 -14.80
CA SER A 79 -8.98 6.83 -15.93
C SER A 79 -7.96 7.95 -15.79
N ASN A 80 -8.22 8.95 -14.93
CA ASN A 80 -7.42 10.16 -14.88
C ASN A 80 -6.77 10.39 -13.51
N ILE A 81 -5.58 9.81 -13.35
CA ILE A 81 -4.71 10.07 -12.19
C ILE A 81 -3.87 11.32 -12.48
N PHE A 82 -3.82 12.24 -11.51
CA PHE A 82 -3.05 13.48 -11.59
C PHE A 82 -2.10 13.64 -10.40
N ILE A 83 -1.06 14.46 -10.57
CA ILE A 83 -0.09 14.78 -9.52
C ILE A 83 -0.57 16.04 -8.80
N ILE A 84 -0.77 15.95 -7.49
CA ILE A 84 -1.06 17.09 -6.63
C ILE A 84 0.25 17.71 -6.12
N GLY A 85 1.21 16.86 -5.76
CA GLY A 85 2.52 17.30 -5.31
C GLY A 85 3.53 16.17 -5.34
N CYS A 86 4.81 16.53 -5.28
CA CYS A 86 5.89 15.58 -5.38
C CYS A 86 7.11 16.05 -4.61
N TYR A 87 7.64 15.20 -3.74
CA TYR A 87 8.90 15.40 -3.05
C TYR A 87 10.01 14.58 -3.69
N PHE A 88 11.18 15.17 -3.82
CA PHE A 88 12.41 14.51 -4.25
C PHE A 88 13.52 14.77 -3.25
N GLY A 89 14.17 13.71 -2.78
CA GLY A 89 15.33 13.86 -1.91
C GLY A 89 16.12 12.58 -1.72
N SER A 90 17.29 12.71 -1.10
CA SER A 90 18.20 11.58 -0.84
C SER A 90 17.67 10.59 0.20
N LYS A 91 16.61 10.95 0.92
CA LYS A 91 15.86 10.16 1.91
C LYS A 91 14.41 10.62 1.91
N LYS A 92 13.53 9.84 2.57
CA LYS A 92 12.17 10.29 2.89
C LYS A 92 12.17 11.63 3.63
N PRO A 93 11.11 12.46 3.50
CA PRO A 93 10.97 13.68 4.27
C PRO A 93 11.12 13.39 5.77
N TYR A 94 11.80 14.26 6.50
CA TYR A 94 11.99 14.09 7.93
C TYR A 94 10.71 14.35 8.72
N ASP A 95 9.94 15.35 8.29
CA ASP A 95 8.65 15.70 8.88
C ASP A 95 7.52 15.45 7.85
N CYS A 96 6.52 14.66 8.25
CA CYS A 96 5.34 14.43 7.43
C CYS A 96 4.49 15.67 7.28
N ASN A 97 4.45 16.53 8.30
CA ASN A 97 3.64 17.75 8.30
C ASN A 97 4.24 18.78 7.35
N GLU A 98 5.56 18.93 7.32
CA GLU A 98 6.21 19.76 6.31
C GLU A 98 5.98 19.24 4.89
N PHE A 99 5.96 17.92 4.69
CA PHE A 99 5.68 17.33 3.38
C PHE A 99 4.23 17.53 2.92
N LEU A 100 3.27 17.42 3.83
CA LEU A 100 1.83 17.47 3.52
C LEU A 100 1.23 18.87 3.53
N ARG A 101 1.96 19.88 4.06
CA ARG A 101 1.44 21.22 4.34
C ARG A 101 0.61 21.83 3.21
N ASP A 102 1.22 21.98 2.03
CA ASP A 102 0.57 22.65 0.91
C ASP A 102 -0.68 21.90 0.44
N PHE A 103 -0.66 20.56 0.49
CA PHE A 103 -1.83 19.74 0.17
C PHE A 103 -2.95 19.88 1.21
N VAL A 104 -2.61 19.87 2.50
CA VAL A 104 -3.59 19.96 3.59
C VAL A 104 -4.25 21.33 3.63
N ASP A 105 -3.46 22.40 3.50
CA ASP A 105 -3.98 23.77 3.50
C ASP A 105 -4.99 23.96 2.36
N GLU A 106 -4.68 23.44 1.16
CA GLU A 106 -5.59 23.51 0.02
C GLU A 106 -6.81 22.59 0.17
N ALA A 107 -6.62 21.37 0.65
CA ALA A 107 -7.69 20.42 0.90
C ALA A 107 -8.70 20.95 1.92
N GLN A 108 -8.23 21.59 3.00
CA GLN A 108 -9.09 22.19 4.01
C GLN A 108 -10.00 23.27 3.41
N ILE A 109 -9.44 24.16 2.59
CA ILE A 109 -10.20 25.21 1.89
C ILE A 109 -11.22 24.57 0.94
N LEU A 110 -10.80 23.63 0.10
CA LEU A 110 -11.67 22.99 -0.89
C LEU A 110 -12.82 22.21 -0.25
N VAL A 111 -12.55 21.47 0.83
CA VAL A 111 -13.58 20.68 1.52
C VAL A 111 -14.57 21.59 2.27
N THR A 112 -14.11 22.74 2.78
CA THR A 112 -14.96 23.67 3.53
C THR A 112 -15.77 24.57 2.61
N GLU A 113 -15.12 25.15 1.61
CA GLU A 113 -15.68 26.20 0.75
C GLU A 113 -16.16 25.67 -0.60
N GLY A 114 -15.74 24.47 -1.00
CA GLY A 114 -16.01 23.94 -2.34
C GLY A 114 -15.24 24.68 -3.44
N LEU A 115 -15.77 24.60 -4.66
CA LEU A 115 -15.24 25.29 -5.84
C LEU A 115 -16.38 25.89 -6.66
N GLU A 116 -16.09 27.00 -7.34
CA GLU A 116 -17.02 27.61 -8.28
C GLU A 116 -16.59 27.28 -9.71
N TYR A 117 -17.50 26.67 -10.47
CA TYR A 117 -17.27 26.32 -11.86
C TYR A 117 -18.51 26.62 -12.69
N ARG A 118 -18.36 27.42 -13.75
CA ARG A 118 -19.46 27.86 -14.64
C ARG A 118 -20.64 28.51 -13.90
N GLY A 119 -20.35 29.28 -12.84
CA GLY A 119 -21.37 29.95 -12.02
C GLY A 119 -22.16 29.01 -11.10
N LYS A 120 -21.71 27.75 -10.97
CA LYS A 120 -22.27 26.75 -10.06
C LYS A 120 -21.27 26.46 -8.95
N HIS A 121 -21.78 26.34 -7.73
CA HIS A 121 -21.02 25.88 -6.58
C HIS A 121 -20.98 24.34 -6.57
N ILE A 122 -19.78 23.79 -6.44
CA ILE A 122 -19.53 22.35 -6.41
C ILE A 122 -18.81 22.03 -5.11
N SER A 123 -19.38 21.10 -4.34
CA SER A 123 -18.77 20.60 -3.12
C SER A 123 -17.61 19.66 -3.44
N VAL A 124 -16.57 19.67 -2.61
CA VAL A 124 -15.43 18.75 -2.72
C VAL A 124 -15.35 17.92 -1.46
N SER A 125 -15.14 16.61 -1.61
CA SER A 125 -14.82 15.73 -0.49
C SER A 125 -13.59 14.89 -0.81
N ILE A 126 -12.83 14.55 0.23
CA ILE A 126 -11.78 13.55 0.15
C ILE A 126 -12.39 12.22 0.56
N HIS A 127 -12.57 11.32 -0.40
CA HIS A 127 -13.18 10.02 -0.16
C HIS A 127 -12.26 9.09 0.62
N SER A 128 -10.99 8.99 0.22
CA SER A 128 -10.01 8.15 0.93
C SER A 128 -8.57 8.56 0.65
N LEU A 129 -7.69 8.23 1.62
CA LEU A 129 -6.24 8.35 1.47
C LEU A 129 -5.62 6.96 1.50
N ILE A 130 -5.08 6.53 0.36
CA ILE A 130 -4.43 5.23 0.18
C ILE A 130 -2.93 5.40 0.33
N ALA A 131 -2.35 4.55 1.17
CA ALA A 131 -0.92 4.45 1.36
C ALA A 131 -0.57 3.02 1.80
N ASP A 132 0.64 2.58 1.45
CA ASP A 132 1.18 1.34 2.01
C ASP A 132 1.37 1.49 3.53
N THR A 133 1.62 0.40 4.25
CA THR A 133 1.65 0.48 5.73
C THR A 133 2.77 1.35 6.30
N PRO A 134 4.02 1.27 5.80
CA PRO A 134 5.06 2.23 6.15
C PRO A 134 4.67 3.69 5.89
N ALA A 135 4.19 4.02 4.69
CA ALA A 135 3.77 5.38 4.34
C ALA A 135 2.58 5.82 5.20
N LYS A 136 1.56 4.98 5.39
CA LYS A 136 0.44 5.24 6.30
C LYS A 136 0.91 5.61 7.70
N SER A 137 1.83 4.83 8.28
CA SER A 137 2.34 5.12 9.63
C SER A 137 3.08 6.45 9.70
N PHE A 138 3.83 6.79 8.65
CA PHE A 138 4.49 8.08 8.52
C PHE A 138 3.49 9.24 8.41
N LEU A 139 2.51 9.13 7.50
CA LEU A 139 1.51 10.16 7.24
C LEU A 139 0.58 10.40 8.43
N THR A 140 0.26 9.35 9.18
CA THR A 140 -0.62 9.44 10.37
C THR A 140 0.13 9.71 11.67
N ALA A 141 1.46 9.87 11.62
CA ALA A 141 2.32 10.00 12.80
C ALA A 141 2.06 8.90 13.86
N THR A 142 2.00 7.64 13.41
CA THR A 142 1.78 6.45 14.26
C THR A 142 2.97 5.51 14.24
N LYS A 143 3.05 4.62 15.25
CA LYS A 143 4.08 3.58 15.28
C LYS A 143 4.01 2.69 14.05
N GLY A 144 5.16 2.51 13.40
CA GLY A 144 5.30 1.60 12.27
C GLY A 144 4.97 0.16 12.64
N HIS A 145 4.62 -0.65 11.64
CA HIS A 145 4.11 -2.03 11.72
C HIS A 145 4.91 -3.05 12.56
N THR A 146 6.12 -2.72 13.01
CA THR A 146 6.96 -3.56 13.86
C THR A 146 6.93 -3.17 15.34
N GLY A 147 6.22 -2.10 15.71
CA GLY A 147 6.13 -1.63 17.10
C GLY A 147 5.06 -2.37 17.90
N CYS A 148 5.23 -2.44 19.24
CA CYS A 148 4.28 -3.08 20.14
C CYS A 148 2.88 -2.47 20.07
N PHE A 149 2.75 -1.16 19.84
CA PHE A 149 1.45 -0.49 19.76
C PHE A 149 1.15 -0.04 18.33
N SER A 150 1.41 -0.89 17.33
CA SER A 150 1.31 -0.51 15.91
C SER A 150 0.02 -0.95 15.21
N CYS A 151 -0.86 -1.70 15.88
CA CYS A 151 -2.14 -2.08 15.28
C CYS A 151 -2.96 -0.82 14.94
N ALA A 152 -3.29 -0.63 13.66
CA ALA A 152 -4.07 0.54 13.23
C ALA A 152 -5.57 0.43 13.55
N LYS A 153 -6.09 -0.77 13.83
CA LYS A 153 -7.54 -1.04 13.96
C LYS A 153 -8.02 -1.24 15.40
N CYS A 154 -7.14 -1.63 16.33
CA CYS A 154 -7.50 -1.77 17.74
C CYS A 154 -6.33 -1.39 18.65
N THR A 155 -6.58 -1.35 19.95
CA THR A 155 -5.61 -0.93 20.97
C THR A 155 -4.75 -2.07 21.51
N THR A 156 -4.78 -3.25 20.89
CA THR A 156 -3.98 -4.43 21.30
C THR A 156 -2.50 -4.10 21.44
N GLU A 157 -1.89 -4.67 22.47
CA GLU A 157 -0.45 -4.61 22.69
C GLU A 157 0.21 -5.80 21.99
N GLY A 158 1.30 -5.50 21.30
CA GLY A 158 2.11 -6.46 20.58
C GLY A 158 3.18 -7.06 21.47
N GLU A 159 3.33 -8.37 21.38
CA GLU A 159 4.30 -9.16 22.10
C GLU A 159 5.36 -9.72 21.15
N TYR A 160 6.59 -9.84 21.62
CA TYR A 160 7.66 -10.51 20.87
C TYR A 160 7.62 -12.01 21.10
N ILE A 161 7.10 -12.76 20.13
CA ILE A 161 7.10 -14.22 20.11
C ILE A 161 8.05 -14.70 19.02
N ASP A 162 9.04 -15.52 19.36
CA ASP A 162 10.07 -16.02 18.43
C ASP A 162 10.75 -14.92 17.60
N ARG A 163 11.11 -13.80 18.26
CA ARG A 163 11.70 -12.60 17.63
C ARG A 163 10.81 -11.93 16.57
N LYS A 164 9.50 -12.13 16.63
CA LYS A 164 8.52 -11.47 15.77
C LYS A 164 7.51 -10.72 16.63
N MET A 165 7.10 -9.56 16.14
CA MET A 165 5.96 -8.84 16.71
C MET A 165 4.68 -9.60 16.39
N CYS A 166 3.92 -9.96 17.42
CA CYS A 166 2.66 -10.68 17.33
C CYS A 166 1.60 -9.94 18.15
N PHE A 167 0.34 -9.98 17.71
CA PHE A 167 -0.80 -9.39 18.42
C PHE A 167 -1.75 -10.52 18.83
N PRO A 168 -1.45 -11.23 19.93
CA PRO A 168 -2.20 -12.42 20.31
C PRO A 168 -3.59 -12.07 20.88
N ASP A 169 -3.73 -10.89 21.50
CA ASP A 169 -5.00 -10.46 22.06
C ASP A 169 -5.95 -9.96 20.96
N ILE A 170 -7.05 -10.69 20.83
CA ILE A 170 -8.15 -10.42 19.89
C ILE A 170 -9.32 -9.67 20.54
N ASN A 171 -9.37 -9.58 21.87
CA ASN A 171 -10.44 -8.95 22.63
C ASN A 171 -10.08 -7.50 23.01
N CYS A 172 -9.48 -6.78 22.05
CA CYS A 172 -9.09 -5.38 22.20
C CYS A 172 -10.21 -4.42 21.76
N PRO A 173 -10.38 -3.27 22.45
CA PRO A 173 -11.19 -2.16 21.95
C PRO A 173 -10.79 -1.72 20.54
N LYS A 174 -11.76 -1.59 19.65
CA LYS A 174 -11.54 -1.06 18.29
C LYS A 174 -11.19 0.42 18.36
N ARG A 175 -10.23 0.84 17.54
CA ARG A 175 -9.90 2.25 17.39
C ARG A 175 -10.98 2.93 16.54
N THR A 176 -11.43 4.10 16.98
CA THR A 176 -12.38 4.97 16.28
C THR A 176 -11.69 6.28 15.89
N ASN A 177 -12.27 7.03 14.96
CA ASN A 177 -11.77 8.36 14.58
C ASN A 177 -11.65 9.28 15.82
N GLU A 178 -12.65 9.25 16.70
CA GLU A 178 -12.64 10.03 17.94
C GLU A 178 -11.51 9.61 18.89
N SER A 179 -11.31 8.30 19.08
CA SER A 179 -10.23 7.80 19.97
C SER A 179 -8.84 8.15 19.44
N PHE A 180 -8.68 8.23 18.11
CA PHE A 180 -7.44 8.64 17.45
C PHE A 180 -7.21 10.14 17.59
N LEU A 181 -8.25 10.96 17.36
CA LEU A 181 -8.19 12.42 17.51
C LEU A 181 -7.81 12.82 18.94
N GLN A 182 -8.39 12.15 19.94
CA GLN A 182 -8.09 12.36 21.36
C GLN A 182 -6.77 11.70 21.81
N GLN A 183 -6.08 10.98 20.92
CA GLN A 183 -4.87 10.21 21.21
C GLN A 183 -4.98 9.34 22.47
N ARG A 184 -6.12 8.64 22.67
CA ARG A 184 -6.41 7.87 23.91
C ARG A 184 -5.35 6.82 24.25
N GLN A 185 -4.61 6.32 23.26
CA GLN A 185 -3.47 5.41 23.44
C GLN A 185 -2.19 6.11 22.97
N ILE A 186 -1.53 6.83 23.86
CA ILE A 186 -0.39 7.68 23.53
C ILE A 186 0.77 6.90 22.90
N GLU A 187 0.94 5.63 23.29
CA GLU A 187 1.98 4.74 22.80
C GLU A 187 1.79 4.36 21.33
N HIS A 188 0.59 4.50 20.78
CA HIS A 188 0.31 4.30 19.36
C HIS A 188 0.84 5.45 18.50
N HIS A 189 0.89 6.65 19.07
CA HIS A 189 1.24 7.87 18.37
C HIS A 189 2.73 8.19 18.53
N THR A 190 3.34 8.72 17.47
CA THR A 190 4.70 9.29 17.50
C THR A 190 4.67 10.82 17.45
N GLY A 191 3.50 11.41 17.23
CA GLY A 191 3.27 12.85 17.12
C GLY A 191 1.83 13.12 16.70
N SER A 192 1.57 14.31 16.15
CA SER A 192 0.30 14.67 15.52
C SER A 192 0.49 14.92 14.03
N SER A 193 -0.49 14.50 13.23
CA SER A 193 -0.51 14.71 11.79
C SER A 193 -1.48 15.82 11.43
N ILE A 194 -1.04 16.73 10.56
CA ILE A 194 -1.89 17.81 10.01
C ILE A 194 -3.03 17.28 9.12
N LEU A 195 -3.06 15.99 8.79
CA LEU A 195 -4.23 15.38 8.14
C LEU A 195 -5.51 15.50 8.98
N LEU A 196 -5.37 15.67 10.31
CA LEU A 196 -6.50 15.92 11.21
C LEU A 196 -7.17 17.28 10.97
N ASP A 197 -6.48 18.22 10.30
CA ASP A 197 -6.99 19.56 10.02
C ASP A 197 -7.96 19.56 8.82
N ILE A 198 -7.95 18.49 8.01
CA ILE A 198 -8.90 18.31 6.91
C ILE A 198 -10.28 17.93 7.48
N PRO A 199 -11.33 18.76 7.27
CA PRO A 199 -12.66 18.46 7.77
C PRO A 199 -13.20 17.17 7.17
N ASN A 200 -13.97 16.42 7.96
CA ASN A 200 -14.62 15.17 7.55
C ASN A 200 -13.67 14.04 7.10
N LEU A 201 -12.35 14.16 7.32
CA LEU A 201 -11.39 13.08 7.05
C LEU A 201 -11.16 12.22 8.31
N GLY A 202 -11.69 11.01 8.31
CA GLY A 202 -11.53 10.03 9.37
C GLY A 202 -10.23 9.22 9.26
N MET A 203 -9.32 9.41 10.22
CA MET A 203 -8.01 8.73 10.23
C MET A 203 -8.08 7.19 10.28
N ILE A 204 -9.18 6.62 10.77
CA ILE A 204 -9.38 5.16 10.88
C ILE A 204 -10.25 4.61 9.74
N THR A 205 -11.28 5.37 9.34
CA THR A 205 -12.27 4.97 8.33
C THR A 205 -11.77 5.20 6.92
N ASP A 206 -11.23 6.39 6.65
CA ASP A 206 -10.99 6.90 5.29
C ASP A 206 -9.53 6.74 4.86
N ILE A 207 -8.66 6.41 5.82
CA ILE A 207 -7.34 5.87 5.55
C ILE A 207 -7.42 4.36 5.79
N PRO A 208 -7.71 3.53 4.77
CA PRO A 208 -7.72 2.08 4.94
C PRO A 208 -6.30 1.54 5.19
N LEU A 209 -6.21 0.27 5.55
CA LEU A 209 -4.96 -0.48 5.46
C LEU A 209 -4.86 -1.02 4.03
N ASP A 210 -3.71 -0.87 3.39
CA ASP A 210 -3.48 -1.44 2.05
C ASP A 210 -3.83 -2.95 2.04
N TYR A 211 -4.66 -3.33 1.07
CA TYR A 211 -5.19 -4.66 0.86
C TYR A 211 -4.10 -5.72 0.67
N MET A 212 -2.88 -5.35 0.30
CA MET A 212 -1.74 -6.29 0.27
C MET A 212 -1.47 -6.93 1.65
N LEU A 213 -1.72 -6.22 2.75
CA LEU A 213 -1.68 -6.78 4.11
C LEU A 213 -2.97 -7.53 4.46
N GLY A 214 -4.12 -7.05 3.99
CA GLY A 214 -5.41 -7.75 4.12
C GLY A 214 -5.40 -9.13 3.48
N LEU A 215 -4.76 -9.30 2.32
CA LEU A 215 -4.54 -10.61 1.67
C LEU A 215 -3.53 -11.48 2.44
N HIS A 216 -2.53 -10.89 3.09
CA HIS A 216 -1.59 -11.64 3.91
C HIS A 216 -2.24 -12.12 5.21
N ALA A 217 -3.09 -11.28 5.82
CA ALA A 217 -3.97 -11.60 6.93
C ALA A 217 -5.06 -12.60 6.51
N TRP A 218 -5.63 -12.48 5.31
CA TRP A 218 -6.66 -13.38 4.80
C TRP A 218 -6.10 -14.75 4.42
N ILE A 219 -4.90 -14.81 3.82
CA ILE A 219 -4.16 -16.06 3.60
C ILE A 219 -3.88 -16.73 4.95
N THR A 220 -3.45 -15.97 5.97
CA THR A 220 -3.23 -16.52 7.33
C THR A 220 -4.53 -16.91 8.05
N CYS A 221 -5.67 -16.27 7.78
CA CYS A 221 -6.98 -16.67 8.31
C CYS A 221 -7.57 -17.89 7.59
N LEU A 222 -7.34 -18.04 6.27
CA LEU A 222 -7.74 -19.24 5.52
C LEU A 222 -6.96 -20.48 5.99
N ASP A 223 -5.70 -20.30 6.36
CA ASP A 223 -4.89 -21.33 7.00
C ASP A 223 -5.56 -21.81 8.33
N TYR A 224 -6.02 -20.87 9.17
CA TYR A 224 -6.69 -21.17 10.45
C TYR A 224 -8.03 -21.93 10.29
N ILE A 225 -8.88 -21.52 9.34
CA ILE A 225 -10.22 -22.12 9.13
C ILE A 225 -10.13 -23.52 8.50
N LEU A 226 -9.14 -23.77 7.64
CA LEU A 226 -8.95 -25.09 7.00
C LEU A 226 -8.19 -26.09 7.87
N GLY A 227 -7.87 -25.76 9.13
CA GLY A 227 -7.07 -26.62 10.02
C GLY A 227 -5.64 -26.83 9.52
N LEU A 228 -5.20 -26.03 8.56
CA LEU A 228 -3.83 -26.02 8.06
C LEU A 228 -3.07 -25.03 8.93
N HIS A 229 -2.23 -25.51 9.85
CA HIS A 229 -1.25 -24.68 10.57
C HIS A 229 -0.22 -24.05 9.59
N TRP A 230 -0.67 -23.22 8.66
CA TRP A 230 0.10 -22.58 7.62
C TRP A 230 0.26 -21.12 8.03
N CYS A 231 1.50 -20.71 8.16
CA CYS A 231 1.85 -19.32 8.35
C CYS A 231 2.45 -18.91 7.01
N GLY A 232 1.68 -18.09 6.29
CA GLY A 232 2.00 -17.46 5.02
C GLY A 232 3.46 -17.02 4.91
N GLN A 233 4.02 -17.22 3.72
CA GLN A 233 5.42 -17.00 3.32
C GLN A 233 6.48 -17.85 4.00
N LYS A 234 6.46 -18.01 5.33
CA LYS A 234 7.58 -18.62 6.06
C LYS A 234 7.58 -20.14 5.94
N LYS A 235 6.45 -20.84 6.06
CA LYS A 235 6.44 -22.32 5.89
C LYS A 235 6.65 -22.79 4.46
N PHE A 236 6.25 -22.06 3.42
CA PHE A 236 6.59 -22.43 2.04
C PHE A 236 8.09 -22.18 1.75
N LYS A 237 8.66 -21.07 2.23
CA LYS A 237 10.13 -20.87 2.28
C LYS A 237 10.82 -21.95 3.13
N PHE A 238 10.22 -22.40 4.24
CA PHE A 238 10.76 -23.44 5.13
C PHE A 238 10.68 -24.85 4.53
N LEU A 239 9.60 -25.17 3.80
CA LEU A 239 9.35 -26.45 3.12
C LEU A 239 10.33 -26.66 1.96
N VAL A 240 10.71 -25.58 1.28
CA VAL A 240 11.69 -25.61 0.20
C VAL A 240 13.13 -25.50 0.73
N ILE A 241 13.38 -24.75 1.82
CA ILE A 241 14.75 -24.36 2.18
C ILE A 241 15.24 -24.88 3.55
N ARG A 242 14.43 -25.12 4.61
CA ARG A 242 15.04 -25.17 5.96
C ARG A 242 14.45 -25.95 7.16
N THR A 243 13.66 -27.03 7.00
CA THR A 243 13.47 -28.02 8.10
C THR A 243 13.52 -29.48 7.65
N LEU A 244 14.16 -30.31 8.47
CA LEU A 244 14.64 -31.68 8.21
C LEU A 244 13.57 -32.76 7.91
N ASN A 245 12.27 -32.47 8.01
CA ASN A 245 11.24 -33.54 7.92
C ASN A 245 10.29 -33.49 6.71
N VAL A 246 10.27 -32.43 5.89
CA VAL A 246 9.46 -32.40 4.64
C VAL A 246 10.12 -31.50 3.59
N ARG A 247 11.23 -31.96 3.00
CA ARG A 247 11.94 -31.24 1.93
C ARG A 247 11.44 -31.70 0.57
N LEU A 248 11.07 -30.77 -0.32
CA LEU A 248 10.80 -31.13 -1.71
C LEU A 248 12.09 -31.65 -2.37
N PRO A 249 12.05 -32.77 -3.11
CA PRO A 249 13.22 -33.26 -3.83
C PRO A 249 13.77 -32.19 -4.79
N THR A 250 15.09 -32.04 -4.86
CA THR A 250 15.77 -31.06 -5.72
C THR A 250 15.31 -31.18 -7.18
N GLN A 251 15.05 -32.40 -7.65
CA GLN A 251 14.52 -32.66 -8.99
C GLN A 251 13.15 -32.02 -9.22
N LEU A 252 12.26 -32.07 -8.23
CA LEU A 252 10.94 -31.47 -8.29
C LEU A 252 11.02 -29.94 -8.23
N VAL A 253 11.90 -29.39 -7.38
CA VAL A 253 12.16 -27.93 -7.32
C VAL A 253 12.68 -27.40 -8.66
N ASN A 254 13.60 -28.13 -9.29
CA ASN A 254 14.11 -27.77 -10.62
C ASN A 254 13.04 -27.90 -11.71
N LYS A 255 12.17 -28.93 -11.63
CA LYS A 255 11.05 -29.11 -12.55
C LYS A 255 10.06 -27.94 -12.45
N ILE A 256 9.65 -27.58 -11.24
CA ILE A 256 8.74 -26.44 -11.02
C ILE A 256 9.40 -25.15 -11.49
N SER A 257 10.66 -24.91 -11.14
CA SER A 257 11.39 -23.70 -11.57
C SER A 257 11.45 -23.58 -13.10
N ARG A 258 11.73 -24.67 -13.81
CA ARG A 258 11.68 -24.68 -15.29
C ARG A 258 10.28 -24.38 -15.84
N SER A 259 9.23 -24.95 -15.24
CA SER A 259 7.85 -24.65 -15.63
C SER A 259 7.49 -23.17 -15.43
N LEU A 260 7.92 -22.58 -14.30
CA LEU A 260 7.70 -21.15 -14.02
C LEU A 260 8.39 -20.25 -15.04
N ILE A 261 9.63 -20.57 -15.43
CA ILE A 261 10.34 -19.83 -16.48
C ILE A 261 9.64 -19.97 -17.83
N LYS A 262 9.15 -21.17 -18.18
CA LYS A 262 8.43 -21.41 -19.44
C LYS A 262 7.15 -20.58 -19.55
N ILE A 263 6.38 -20.49 -18.46
CA ILE A 263 5.13 -19.73 -18.43
C ILE A 263 5.39 -18.21 -18.38
N ARG A 264 6.60 -17.77 -18.00
CA ARG A 264 6.96 -16.36 -17.83
C ARG A 264 6.62 -15.46 -19.02
N THR A 265 6.73 -15.97 -20.24
CA THR A 265 6.40 -15.22 -21.48
C THR A 265 4.90 -15.17 -21.76
N ALA A 266 4.13 -16.13 -21.24
CA ALA A 266 2.69 -16.23 -21.40
C ALA A 266 1.89 -15.55 -20.27
N ILE A 267 2.58 -14.91 -19.32
CA ILE A 267 1.92 -14.17 -18.23
C ILE A 267 1.38 -12.83 -18.75
N PRO A 268 0.06 -12.58 -18.60
CA PRO A 268 -0.57 -11.32 -18.98
C PRO A 268 0.01 -10.11 -18.24
N ALA A 269 -0.14 -8.92 -18.82
CA ALA A 269 0.42 -7.66 -18.28
C ALA A 269 -0.25 -7.22 -16.97
N GLU A 270 -1.44 -7.72 -16.68
CA GLU A 270 -2.24 -7.48 -15.48
C GLU A 270 -1.57 -8.06 -14.22
N PHE A 271 -0.67 -9.05 -14.38
CA PHE A 271 0.14 -9.53 -13.26
C PHE A 271 1.30 -8.57 -13.01
N VAL A 272 1.31 -7.98 -11.80
CA VAL A 272 2.34 -7.04 -11.33
C VAL A 272 3.77 -7.57 -11.49
N ARG A 273 3.97 -8.88 -11.43
CA ARG A 273 5.29 -9.52 -11.53
C ARG A 273 5.22 -10.76 -12.40
N LYS A 274 6.35 -11.09 -13.04
CA LYS A 274 6.51 -12.33 -13.78
C LYS A 274 7.08 -13.42 -12.85
N PRO A 275 6.70 -14.70 -13.04
CA PRO A 275 7.21 -15.82 -12.27
C PRO A 275 8.74 -15.87 -12.30
N ARG A 276 9.32 -16.16 -11.14
CA ARG A 276 10.76 -16.40 -10.96
C ARG A 276 10.97 -17.85 -10.52
N GLU A 277 12.21 -18.29 -10.54
CA GLU A 277 12.58 -19.62 -10.07
C GLU A 277 12.42 -19.76 -8.56
N LEU A 278 12.18 -21.00 -8.09
CA LEU A 278 12.04 -21.30 -6.67
C LEU A 278 13.34 -21.10 -5.88
N HIS A 279 14.49 -21.07 -6.55
CA HIS A 279 15.76 -20.71 -5.89
C HIS A 279 15.70 -19.30 -5.29
N PHE A 280 14.99 -18.37 -5.94
CA PHE A 280 14.78 -17.01 -5.47
C PHE A 280 13.57 -16.86 -4.56
N LEU A 281 12.95 -17.96 -4.10
CA LEU A 281 11.73 -17.92 -3.30
C LEU A 281 11.86 -16.99 -2.08
N SER A 282 13.05 -16.97 -1.45
CA SER A 282 13.40 -16.06 -0.34
C SER A 282 13.20 -14.57 -0.65
N LEU A 283 13.28 -14.18 -1.93
CA LEU A 283 13.16 -12.82 -2.45
C LEU A 283 11.81 -12.54 -3.12
N TRP A 284 10.89 -13.50 -3.15
CA TRP A 284 9.55 -13.29 -3.72
C TRP A 284 8.73 -12.34 -2.84
N LYS A 285 8.10 -11.35 -3.47
CA LYS A 285 7.10 -10.50 -2.81
C LYS A 285 5.76 -11.23 -2.70
N ALA A 286 4.83 -10.70 -1.90
CA ALA A 286 3.50 -11.28 -1.69
C ALA A 286 2.73 -11.50 -3.00
N THR A 287 2.84 -10.59 -3.97
CA THR A 287 2.22 -10.70 -5.30
C THR A 287 2.72 -11.92 -6.09
N GLU A 288 4.01 -12.22 -6.01
CA GLU A 288 4.61 -13.39 -6.70
C GLU A 288 4.21 -14.69 -6.03
N LEU A 289 4.15 -14.70 -4.69
CA LEU A 289 3.69 -15.87 -3.96
C LEU A 289 2.20 -16.14 -4.24
N ARG A 290 1.36 -15.10 -4.29
CA ARG A 290 -0.06 -15.21 -4.66
C ARG A 290 -0.22 -15.75 -6.09
N GLN A 291 0.53 -15.19 -7.04
CA GLN A 291 0.52 -15.67 -8.42
C GLN A 291 0.94 -17.14 -8.52
N PHE A 292 1.95 -17.54 -7.73
CA PHE A 292 2.36 -18.93 -7.63
C PHE A 292 1.26 -19.81 -7.06
N LEU A 293 0.74 -19.50 -5.87
CA LEU A 293 -0.24 -20.35 -5.20
C LEU A 293 -1.55 -20.49 -5.97
N LEU A 294 -2.02 -19.43 -6.63
CA LEU A 294 -3.35 -19.41 -7.24
C LEU A 294 -3.35 -19.73 -8.74
N TYR A 295 -2.24 -19.52 -9.46
CA TYR A 295 -2.24 -19.60 -10.93
C TYR A 295 -1.12 -20.44 -11.52
N THR A 296 0.10 -20.41 -10.96
CA THR A 296 1.28 -21.02 -11.61
C THR A 296 1.88 -22.21 -10.86
N GLY A 297 1.37 -22.51 -9.66
CA GLY A 297 1.85 -23.55 -8.75
C GLY A 297 1.17 -24.91 -8.89
N GLU A 298 0.12 -25.01 -9.71
CA GLU A 298 -0.50 -26.30 -10.03
C GLU A 298 0.34 -27.08 -11.07
N ALA A 299 1.35 -27.79 -10.55
CA ALA A 299 1.87 -29.02 -11.14
C ALA A 299 1.80 -30.09 -10.03
N PRO A 300 1.37 -31.33 -10.32
CA PRO A 300 0.61 -32.17 -9.41
C PRO A 300 1.38 -32.44 -8.11
N ALA A 301 0.88 -31.88 -7.00
CA ALA A 301 1.23 -32.38 -5.69
C ALA A 301 0.62 -33.79 -5.56
N PRO A 302 1.38 -34.83 -5.15
CA PRO A 302 0.80 -36.13 -4.89
C PRO A 302 -0.27 -35.96 -3.79
N ARG A 303 -1.47 -36.48 -4.07
CA ARG A 303 -2.61 -36.47 -3.13
C ARG A 303 -2.14 -36.93 -1.74
N PRO A 304 -2.57 -36.29 -0.64
CA PRO A 304 -2.31 -36.82 0.68
C PRO A 304 -2.95 -38.21 0.78
N LEU A 305 -2.14 -39.19 1.18
CA LEU A 305 -2.59 -40.54 1.53
C LEU A 305 -3.59 -40.46 2.68
N ALA A 306 -4.88 -40.36 2.34
CA ALA A 306 -5.98 -40.62 3.25
C ALA A 306 -6.69 -41.89 2.78
N LYS A 307 -6.17 -43.04 3.22
CA LYS A 307 -6.98 -44.23 3.46
C LYS A 307 -6.84 -44.59 4.94
N ARG A 308 -7.53 -43.81 5.79
CA ARG A 308 -8.03 -44.36 7.04
C ARG A 308 -9.14 -45.33 6.64
N ALA A 309 -8.84 -46.62 6.66
CA ALA A 309 -9.88 -47.63 6.72
C ALA A 309 -10.57 -47.48 8.08
N VAL A 310 -11.65 -46.72 8.09
CA VAL A 310 -12.74 -46.93 9.04
C VAL A 310 -13.52 -48.10 8.45
N ASN A 311 -13.48 -49.24 9.11
CA ASN A 311 -14.62 -50.15 9.11
C ASN A 311 -14.86 -50.56 10.55
N GLU A 312 -15.93 -49.99 11.09
CA GLU A 312 -16.59 -50.44 12.31
C GLU A 312 -17.25 -51.81 12.07
N ARG A 313 -17.16 -52.66 13.10
CA ARG A 313 -18.17 -53.62 13.56
C ARG A 313 -18.77 -54.61 12.55
N ARG A 314 -18.36 -55.87 12.67
CA ARG A 314 -19.22 -56.93 13.21
C ARG A 314 -18.39 -57.88 14.06
#